data_AF-A0A1E3G202-F1
#
_entry.id   AF-A0A1E3G202-F1
#
_cell.length_a   1.000
_cell.length_b   1.000
_cell.length_c   1.000
_cell.angle_alpha   90.00
_cell.angle_beta   90.00
_cell.angle_gamma   90.00
#
_symmetry.space_group_name_H-M   'P 1'
#
loop_
_entity.id
_entity.type
_entity.pdbx_description
1 polymer ?
#
loop_
_entity_poly.entity_id
_entity_poly.type
_entity_poly.pdbx_seq_one_letter_code
_entity_poly.pdbx_strand_id
1 'polypeptide(L)'
;MRSVTVKQSFMMFLGFLTAIAYIKDGEYLFGLVLAVFSSVFLLGIFEQKNLSFSYKIAHLYVGSILMVIAASYLILTFGLSYFNLLVGENPLRLSIPDLLLVVTGIVALFNVISLKKAVTGEKTP
;
A
#
# COMPACT_ATOMS: atom_id res chain seq x y z
N MET A 1 3.21 21.10 -4.54
CA MET A 1 2.70 20.82 -3.16
C MET A 1 1.31 20.20 -3.14
N ARG A 2 0.28 20.84 -3.73
CA ARG A 2 -1.12 20.35 -3.67
C ARG A 2 -1.30 18.90 -4.19
N SER A 3 -0.62 18.50 -5.27
CA SER A 3 -0.77 17.14 -5.82
C SER A 3 -0.19 16.03 -4.92
N VAL A 4 0.90 16.29 -4.19
CA VAL A 4 1.51 15.31 -3.28
C VAL A 4 0.61 15.08 -2.08
N THR A 5 0.06 16.15 -1.49
CA THR A 5 -0.91 16.04 -0.41
C THR A 5 -2.15 15.28 -0.85
N VAL A 6 -2.67 15.53 -2.06
CA VAL A 6 -3.81 14.77 -2.61
C VAL A 6 -3.47 13.28 -2.73
N LYS A 7 -2.29 12.93 -3.26
CA LYS A 7 -1.83 11.54 -3.34
C LYS A 7 -1.71 10.90 -1.95
N GLN A 8 -1.16 11.61 -0.96
CA GLN A 8 -1.08 11.12 0.42
C GLN A 8 -2.47 10.91 1.02
N SER A 9 -3.39 11.86 0.88
CA SER A 9 -4.77 11.73 1.38
C SER A 9 -5.50 10.56 0.73
N PHE A 10 -5.31 10.35 -0.56
CA PHE A 10 -5.89 9.23 -1.28
C PHE A 10 -5.33 7.89 -0.79
N MET A 11 -4.00 7.78 -0.68
CA MET A 11 -3.34 6.57 -0.16
C MET A 11 -3.70 6.28 1.30
N MET A 12 -3.82 7.32 2.12
CA MET A 12 -4.28 7.22 3.50
C MET A 12 -5.70 6.64 3.55
N PHE A 13 -6.62 7.19 2.74
CA PHE A 13 -8.00 6.72 2.69
C PHE A 13 -8.08 5.26 2.22
N LEU A 14 -7.40 4.90 1.13
CA LEU A 14 -7.35 3.52 0.64
C LEU A 14 -6.75 2.57 1.65
N GLY A 15 -5.62 2.93 2.26
CA GLY A 15 -4.95 2.10 3.25
C GLY A 15 -5.81 1.83 4.48
N PHE A 16 -6.45 2.85 5.04
CA PHE A 16 -7.37 2.68 6.16
C PHE A 16 -8.63 1.90 5.78
N LEU A 17 -9.16 2.10 4.57
CA LEU A 17 -10.30 1.33 4.08
C LEU A 17 -9.95 -0.16 4.00
N THR A 18 -8.79 -0.50 3.43
CA THR A 18 -8.29 -1.88 3.35
C THR A 18 -8.04 -2.45 4.76
N ALA A 19 -7.41 -1.69 5.66
CA ALA A 19 -7.18 -2.10 7.04
C ALA A 19 -8.50 -2.44 7.77
N ILE A 20 -9.51 -1.58 7.65
CA ILE A 20 -10.85 -1.80 8.23
C ILE A 20 -11.50 -3.04 7.61
N ALA A 21 -11.33 -3.27 6.31
CA ALA A 21 -11.86 -4.44 5.64
C ALA A 21 -11.27 -5.75 6.23
N TYR A 22 -9.95 -5.82 6.43
CA TYR A 22 -9.32 -6.99 7.09
C TYR A 22 -9.76 -7.16 8.54
N ILE A 23 -9.89 -6.08 9.31
CA ILE A 23 -10.40 -6.13 10.68
C ILE A 23 -11.82 -6.70 10.73
N LYS A 24 -12.67 -6.31 9.77
CA LYS A 24 -14.04 -6.83 9.66
C LYS A 24 -14.09 -8.31 9.27
N ASP A 25 -13.09 -8.78 8.53
CA ASP A 25 -12.96 -10.19 8.12
C ASP A 25 -12.31 -11.07 9.20
N GLY A 26 -11.97 -10.50 10.37
CA GLY A 26 -11.38 -11.22 11.50
C GLY A 26 -9.85 -11.28 11.48
N GLU A 27 -9.19 -10.70 10.46
CA GLU A 27 -7.74 -10.64 10.33
C GLU A 27 -7.16 -9.43 11.08
N TYR A 28 -7.37 -9.39 12.39
CA TYR A 28 -7.06 -8.22 13.23
C TYR A 28 -5.60 -7.78 13.17
N LEU A 29 -4.66 -8.74 13.22
CA LEU A 29 -3.22 -8.43 13.24
C LEU A 29 -2.78 -7.81 11.92
N PHE A 30 -3.20 -8.40 10.80
CA PHE A 30 -2.83 -7.90 9.48
C PHE A 30 -3.50 -6.55 9.19
N GLY A 31 -4.78 -6.41 9.53
CA GLY A 31 -5.49 -5.13 9.46
C GLY A 31 -4.83 -4.04 10.32
N LEU A 32 -4.35 -4.36 11.52
CA LEU A 32 -3.61 -3.41 12.37
C LEU A 32 -2.29 -2.98 11.73
N VAL A 33 -1.53 -3.91 11.13
CA VAL A 33 -0.30 -3.59 10.40
C VAL A 33 -0.59 -2.63 9.25
N LEU A 34 -1.65 -2.87 8.48
CA LEU A 34 -2.07 -1.96 7.40
C LEU A 34 -2.51 -0.60 7.92
N ALA A 35 -3.18 -0.53 9.08
CA ALA A 35 -3.52 0.73 9.72
C ALA A 35 -2.26 1.52 10.14
N VAL A 36 -1.26 0.84 10.71
CA VAL A 36 0.04 1.45 11.04
C VAL A 36 0.74 1.96 9.78
N PHE A 37 0.78 1.19 8.70
CA PHE A 37 1.35 1.65 7.42
C PHE A 37 0.60 2.85 6.87
N SER A 38 -0.73 2.87 7.00
CA SER A 38 -1.57 3.98 6.54
C SER A 38 -1.30 5.27 7.32
N SER A 39 -0.92 5.17 8.59
CA SER A 39 -0.56 6.32 9.42
C SER A 39 0.66 7.09 8.89
N VAL A 40 1.56 6.44 8.14
CA VAL A 40 2.70 7.10 7.49
C VAL A 40 2.23 8.19 6.53
N PHE A 41 1.13 7.95 5.79
CA PHE A 41 0.56 8.97 4.90
C PHE A 41 -0.10 10.10 5.69
N LEU A 42 -0.76 9.79 6.81
CA LEU A 42 -1.38 10.77 7.70
C LEU A 42 -0.34 11.73 8.30
N LEU A 43 0.78 11.18 8.78
CA LEU A 43 1.90 11.99 9.30
C LEU A 43 2.44 12.93 8.23
N GLY A 44 2.61 12.44 7.00
CA GLY A 44 3.02 13.27 5.86
C GLY A 44 2.07 14.43 5.54
N ILE A 45 0.76 14.29 5.83
CA ILE A 45 -0.23 15.36 5.66
C ILE A 45 -0.11 16.41 6.76
N PHE A 46 0.12 16.00 8.01
CA PHE A 46 0.17 16.89 9.18
C PHE A 46 1.44 17.74 9.26
N GLU A 47 2.52 17.37 8.57
CA GLU A 47 3.77 18.15 8.48
C GLU A 47 3.65 19.43 7.61
N GLN A 48 2.59 20.23 7.81
CA GLN A 48 2.30 21.40 6.98
C GLN A 48 3.03 22.69 7.36
N LYS A 49 3.60 22.79 8.57
CA LYS A 49 4.01 24.11 9.08
C LYS A 49 5.47 24.51 8.87
N ASN A 50 6.46 23.61 8.74
CA ASN A 50 7.88 24.02 8.66
C ASN A 50 8.85 23.06 7.93
N LEU A 51 8.37 21.98 7.29
CA LEU A 51 9.23 20.95 6.70
C LEU A 51 9.29 21.01 5.17
N SER A 52 10.47 20.72 4.62
CA SER A 52 10.75 20.78 3.19
C SER A 52 9.85 19.82 2.40
N PHE A 53 9.54 20.20 1.15
CA PHE A 53 8.77 19.38 0.20
C PHE A 53 9.29 17.93 0.08
N SER A 54 10.59 17.72 0.33
CA SER A 54 11.26 16.42 0.35
C SER A 54 10.70 15.46 1.41
N TYR A 55 10.29 15.96 2.58
CA TYR A 55 9.74 15.11 3.66
C TYR A 55 8.37 14.51 3.30
N LYS A 56 7.52 15.28 2.61
CA LYS A 56 6.22 14.77 2.13
C LYS A 56 6.40 13.71 1.06
N ILE A 57 7.38 13.91 0.16
CA ILE A 57 7.76 12.90 -0.82
C ILE A 57 8.26 11.63 -0.12
N ALA A 58 9.08 11.76 0.92
CA ALA A 58 9.58 10.61 1.68
C ALA A 58 8.44 9.80 2.31
N HIS A 59 7.50 10.44 3.00
CA HIS A 59 6.33 9.76 3.57
C HIS A 59 5.47 9.08 2.49
N LEU A 60 5.22 9.76 1.37
CA LEU A 60 4.47 9.15 0.27
C LEU A 60 5.21 7.95 -0.33
N TYR A 61 6.54 8.04 -0.48
CA TYR A 61 7.38 6.99 -1.03
C TYR A 61 7.46 5.77 -0.09
N VAL A 62 7.83 5.98 1.17
CA VAL A 62 7.96 4.91 2.18
C VAL A 62 6.61 4.23 2.42
N GLY A 63 5.54 5.00 2.64
CA GLY A 63 4.20 4.44 2.81
C GLY A 63 3.76 3.62 1.60
N SER A 64 4.08 4.09 0.38
CA SER A 64 3.76 3.34 -0.84
C SER A 64 4.56 2.03 -0.94
N ILE A 65 5.85 2.02 -0.59
CA ILE A 65 6.64 0.79 -0.55
C ILE A 65 6.04 -0.23 0.43
N LEU A 66 5.65 0.21 1.63
CA LEU A 66 5.05 -0.68 2.63
C LEU A 66 3.76 -1.34 2.09
N MET A 67 2.91 -0.58 1.41
CA MET A 67 1.70 -1.12 0.77
C MET A 67 2.01 -2.09 -0.38
N VAL A 68 3.04 -1.80 -1.18
CA VAL A 68 3.49 -2.72 -2.24
C VAL A 68 3.98 -4.03 -1.63
N ILE A 69 4.79 -3.98 -0.57
CA ILE A 69 5.29 -5.18 0.11
C ILE A 69 4.12 -6.04 0.63
N ALA A 70 3.14 -5.42 1.28
CA ALA A 70 1.96 -6.14 1.79
C ALA A 70 1.16 -6.80 0.65
N ALA A 71 0.91 -6.08 -0.45
CA ALA A 71 0.22 -6.63 -1.61
C ALA A 71 1.03 -7.74 -2.30
N SER A 72 2.35 -7.57 -2.43
CA SER A 72 3.23 -8.60 -2.98
C SER A 72 3.27 -9.86 -2.11
N TYR A 73 3.28 -9.71 -0.79
CA TYR A 73 3.18 -10.83 0.13
C TYR A 73 1.89 -11.63 -0.08
N LEU A 74 0.75 -10.95 -0.20
CA LEU A 74 -0.53 -11.57 -0.51
C LEU A 74 -0.49 -12.31 -1.86
N ILE A 75 0.00 -11.66 -2.92
CA ILE A 75 0.08 -12.26 -4.26
C ILE A 75 0.99 -13.50 -4.26
N LEU A 76 2.13 -13.42 -3.57
CA LEU A 76 3.04 -14.56 -3.43
C LEU A 76 2.38 -15.69 -2.64
N THR A 77 1.70 -15.39 -1.55
CA THR A 77 0.97 -16.39 -0.74
C THR A 77 -0.11 -17.07 -1.57
N PHE A 78 -0.90 -16.30 -2.32
CA PHE A 78 -1.91 -16.83 -3.24
C PHE A 78 -1.28 -17.70 -4.32
N GLY A 79 -0.20 -17.25 -4.96
CA GLY A 79 0.52 -18.02 -5.98
C GLY A 79 1.12 -19.33 -5.43
N LEU A 80 1.70 -19.28 -4.23
CA LEU A 80 2.24 -20.44 -3.55
C LEU A 80 1.14 -21.42 -3.10
N SER A 81 -0.07 -20.94 -2.82
CA SER A 81 -1.18 -21.81 -2.43
C SER A 81 -1.60 -22.80 -3.52
N TYR A 82 -1.22 -22.58 -4.79
CA TYR A 82 -1.42 -23.56 -5.85
C TYR A 82 -0.58 -24.83 -5.67
N PHE A 83 0.54 -24.76 -4.92
CA PHE A 83 1.28 -25.96 -4.55
C PHE A 83 0.50 -26.87 -3.60
N ASN A 84 -0.49 -26.34 -2.86
CA ASN A 84 -1.35 -27.13 -1.98
C ASN A 84 -2.20 -28.15 -2.77
N LEU A 85 -2.45 -27.90 -4.06
CA LEU A 85 -3.09 -28.88 -4.95
C LEU A 85 -2.30 -30.19 -5.05
N LEU A 86 -0.97 -30.15 -4.88
CA LEU A 86 -0.12 -31.35 -4.88
C LEU A 86 -0.36 -32.25 -3.67
N VAL A 87 -0.92 -31.70 -2.58
CA VAL A 87 -1.20 -32.39 -1.32
C VAL A 87 -2.71 -32.67 -1.18
N GLY A 88 -3.51 -32.35 -2.21
CA GLY A 88 -4.97 -32.55 -2.22
C GLY A 88 -5.76 -31.48 -1.47
N GLU A 89 -5.13 -30.36 -1.11
CA GLU A 89 -5.79 -29.21 -0.48
C GLU A 89 -6.24 -28.19 -1.53
N ASN A 90 -7.29 -27.42 -1.19
CA ASN A 90 -7.74 -26.34 -2.06
C ASN A 90 -6.81 -25.12 -1.95
N PRO A 91 -6.54 -24.42 -3.06
CA PRO A 91 -5.77 -23.18 -3.04
C PRO A 91 -6.52 -22.10 -2.26
N LEU A 92 -5.75 -21.10 -1.79
CA LEU A 92 -6.28 -19.94 -1.09
C LEU A 92 -7.31 -19.23 -1.99
N ARG A 93 -8.45 -18.84 -1.41
CA ARG A 93 -9.43 -18.00 -2.11
C ARG A 93 -9.23 -16.55 -1.69
N LEU A 94 -9.12 -15.66 -2.68
CA LEU A 94 -9.01 -14.23 -2.42
C LEU A 94 -10.34 -13.68 -1.88
N SER A 95 -10.26 -13.03 -0.72
CA SER A 95 -11.34 -12.31 -0.09
C SER A 95 -11.55 -10.92 -0.73
N ILE A 96 -12.62 -10.21 -0.33
CA ILE A 96 -12.80 -8.81 -0.74
C ILE A 96 -11.68 -7.91 -0.20
N PRO A 97 -11.26 -8.01 1.08
CA PRO A 97 -10.07 -7.32 1.60
C PRO A 97 -8.80 -7.55 0.76
N ASP A 98 -8.59 -8.78 0.28
CA ASP A 98 -7.43 -9.12 -0.56
C ASP A 98 -7.44 -8.36 -1.88
N LEU A 99 -8.60 -8.28 -2.54
CA LEU A 99 -8.75 -7.52 -3.77
C LEU A 99 -8.51 -6.01 -3.53
N LEU A 100 -8.99 -5.47 -2.41
CA LEU A 100 -8.72 -4.09 -2.02
C LEU A 100 -7.23 -3.84 -1.78
N LEU A 101 -6.53 -4.78 -1.15
CA LEU A 101 -5.08 -4.68 -0.94
C LEU A 101 -4.30 -4.72 -2.25
N VAL A 102 -4.69 -5.60 -3.18
CA VAL A 102 -4.07 -5.64 -4.52
C VAL A 102 -4.24 -4.31 -5.24
N VAL A 103 -5.45 -3.74 -5.26
CA VAL A 103 -5.70 -2.41 -5.86
C VAL A 103 -4.86 -1.34 -5.17
N THR A 104 -4.83 -1.34 -3.83
CA THR A 104 -4.04 -0.39 -3.05
C THR A 104 -2.54 -0.50 -3.38
N GLY A 105 -2.03 -1.73 -3.50
CA GLY A 105 -0.66 -2.03 -3.88
C GLY A 105 -0.31 -1.56 -5.29
N ILE A 106 -1.22 -1.71 -6.26
CA ILE A 106 -1.03 -1.20 -7.64
C ILE A 106 -0.92 0.32 -7.64
N VAL A 107 -1.83 1.03 -6.94
CA VAL A 107 -1.77 2.49 -6.82
C VAL A 107 -0.48 2.93 -6.13
N ALA A 108 -0.08 2.23 -5.07
CA ALA A 108 1.17 2.48 -4.36
C ALA A 108 2.39 2.29 -5.28
N LEU A 109 2.41 1.24 -6.10
CA LEU A 109 3.48 0.98 -7.06
C LEU A 109 3.62 2.11 -8.07
N PHE A 110 2.50 2.62 -8.61
CA PHE A 110 2.53 3.79 -9.48
C PHE A 110 3.12 5.02 -8.79
N ASN A 111 2.82 5.23 -7.50
CA ASN A 111 3.45 6.31 -6.73
C ASN A 111 4.96 6.10 -6.61
N VAL A 112 5.43 4.91 -6.25
CA VAL A 112 6.88 4.58 -6.16
C VAL A 112 7.58 4.86 -7.48
N ILE A 113 7.05 4.35 -8.60
CA ILE A 113 7.63 4.55 -9.93
C ILE A 113 7.65 6.03 -10.31
N SER A 114 6.54 6.75 -10.10
CA SER A 114 6.44 8.17 -10.44
C SER A 114 7.40 9.05 -9.64
N LEU A 115 7.57 8.76 -8.35
CA LEU A 115 8.48 9.51 -7.48
C LEU A 115 9.94 9.18 -7.78
N LYS A 116 10.28 7.90 -8.02
CA LYS A 116 11.62 7.51 -8.44
C LYS A 116 12.03 8.28 -9.70
N LYS A 117 11.19 8.30 -10.73
CA LYS A 117 11.43 9.05 -11.97
C LYS A 117 11.59 10.55 -11.74
N ALA A 118 10.76 11.15 -10.89
CA ALA A 118 10.86 12.57 -10.57
C ALA A 118 12.18 12.94 -9.88
N VAL A 119 12.80 11.99 -9.15
CA VAL A 119 14.08 12.18 -8.47
C VAL A 119 15.27 11.84 -9.40
N THR A 120 15.15 10.83 -10.27
CA THR A 120 16.25 10.37 -11.14
C THR A 120 16.30 11.04 -12.52
N GLY A 121 15.22 11.71 -12.94
CA GLY A 121 15.15 12.40 -14.25
C GLY A 121 14.92 11.48 -15.46
N GLU A 122 14.63 10.19 -15.25
CA GLU A 122 14.33 9.24 -16.35
C GLU A 122 12.97 9.53 -17.01
N LYS A 123 12.98 9.77 -18.33
CA LYS A 123 11.77 9.85 -19.17
C LYS A 123 11.31 8.44 -19.57
N THR A 124 9.99 8.23 -19.64
CA THR A 124 9.39 6.99 -20.17
C THR A 124 9.68 6.83 -21.66
N PRO A 125 9.86 5.58 -22.16
CA PRO A 125 9.72 5.31 -23.59
C PRO A 125 8.31 5.62 -24.08
#